data_AF-A0A2U0RVW0-F1
#
_entry.id   AF-A0A2U0RVW0-F1
#
_cell.length_a   1.000
_cell.length_b   1.000
_cell.length_c   1.000
_cell.angle_alpha   90.00
_cell.angle_beta   90.00
_cell.angle_gamma   90.00
#
_symmetry.space_group_name_H-M   'P 1'
#
loop_
_entity.id
_entity.type
_entity.pdbx_description
1 polymer ?
#
loop_
_entity_poly.entity_id
_entity_poly.type
_entity_poly.pdbx_seq_one_letter_code
_entity_poly.pdbx_strand_id
1 'polypeptide(L)'
;MNEVVKLLLESLFAFLIILVLASLIYLSSRLLVQKSPVSEEKSAMYACGEKVFAKRLLVNVSLYKYLIFFVIIDSPALILAFAALALEVINPFSLLIYLGIILAADLLLLGGY
;
A
#
# COMPACT_ATOMS: atom_id res chain seq x y z
N MET A 1 6.60 -31.18 14.37
CA MET A 1 5.86 -30.29 13.44
C MET A 1 6.75 -29.08 13.20
N ASN A 2 7.22 -28.88 11.97
CA ASN A 2 8.38 -28.00 11.70
C ASN A 2 8.08 -26.54 12.07
N GLU A 3 9.03 -25.86 12.71
CA GLU A 3 8.96 -24.42 13.03
C GLU A 3 8.58 -23.57 11.82
N VAL A 4 9.05 -23.96 10.62
CA VAL A 4 8.70 -23.30 9.35
C VAL A 4 7.20 -23.39 9.04
N VAL A 5 6.57 -24.54 9.31
CA VAL A 5 5.13 -24.72 9.08
C VAL A 5 4.32 -23.88 10.06
N LYS A 6 4.79 -23.77 11.31
CA LYS A 6 4.17 -22.94 12.34
C LYS A 6 4.24 -21.45 11.96
N LEU A 7 5.41 -20.96 11.54
CA LEU A 7 5.61 -19.58 11.08
C LEU A 7 4.74 -19.22 9.86
N LEU A 8 4.66 -20.12 8.88
CA LEU A 8 3.80 -19.94 7.71
C LEU A 8 2.32 -19.88 8.08
N LEU A 9 1.89 -20.73 9.02
CA LEU A 9 0.51 -20.73 9.50
C LEU A 9 0.17 -19.42 10.23
N GLU A 10 1.03 -18.97 11.14
CA GLU A 10 0.87 -17.71 11.87
C GLU A 10 0.81 -16.50 10.92
N SER A 11 1.69 -16.45 9.92
CA SER A 11 1.68 -15.39 8.90
C SER A 11 0.40 -15.41 8.04
N LEU A 12 -0.07 -16.59 7.67
CA LEU A 12 -1.30 -16.75 6.89
C LEU A 12 -2.54 -16.33 7.70
N PHE A 13 -2.59 -16.67 8.99
CA PHE A 13 -3.64 -16.19 9.89
C PHE A 13 -3.60 -14.66 10.06
N ALA A 14 -2.42 -14.08 10.27
CA ALA A 14 -2.26 -12.63 10.38
C ALA A 14 -2.74 -11.91 9.10
N PHE A 15 -2.37 -12.42 7.92
CA PHE A 15 -2.83 -11.87 6.64
C PHE A 15 -4.37 -11.94 6.50
N LEU A 16 -4.98 -13.08 6.84
CA LEU A 16 -6.44 -13.23 6.77
C LEU A 16 -7.16 -12.26 7.72
N ILE A 17 -6.63 -12.06 8.93
CA ILE A 17 -7.19 -11.09 9.89
C ILE A 17 -7.15 -9.68 9.30
N ILE A 18 -6.01 -9.26 8.75
CA ILE A 18 -5.84 -7.93 8.14
C ILE A 18 -6.80 -7.75 6.96
N LEU A 19 -6.91 -8.75 6.08
CA LEU A 19 -7.81 -8.73 4.93
C LEU A 19 -9.28 -8.58 5.36
N VAL A 20 -9.70 -9.36 6.37
CA VAL A 20 -11.06 -9.28 6.92
C VAL A 20 -11.30 -7.91 7.54
N LEU A 21 -10.37 -7.38 8.35
CA LEU A 21 -10.50 -6.04 8.94
C LEU A 21 -10.62 -4.96 7.86
N ALA A 22 -9.73 -4.96 6.86
CA ALA A 22 -9.75 -4.00 5.77
C ALA A 22 -11.06 -4.07 4.99
N SER A 23 -11.56 -5.28 4.71
CA SER A 23 -12.85 -5.48 4.05
C SER A 23 -14.03 -4.97 4.90
N LEU A 24 -14.00 -5.21 6.22
CA LEU A 24 -15.03 -4.69 7.13
C LEU A 24 -15.02 -3.17 7.20
N ILE A 25 -13.83 -2.55 7.25
CA ILE A 25 -13.67 -1.09 7.19
C ILE A 25 -14.24 -0.55 5.88
N TYR A 26 -13.90 -1.17 4.75
CA TYR A 26 -14.40 -0.76 3.44
C TYR A 26 -15.94 -0.87 3.34
N LEU A 27 -16.51 -1.98 3.78
CA LEU A 27 -17.95 -2.22 3.74
C LEU A 27 -18.72 -1.30 4.70
N SER A 28 -18.24 -1.15 5.93
CA SER A 28 -18.85 -0.23 6.91
C SER A 28 -18.80 1.22 6.40
N SER A 29 -17.66 1.66 5.85
CA SER A 29 -17.54 2.99 5.23
C SER A 29 -18.54 3.18 4.10
N ARG A 30 -18.73 2.16 3.24
CA ARG A 30 -19.72 2.20 2.15
C ARG A 30 -21.17 2.29 2.65
N LEU A 31 -21.48 1.67 3.79
CA LEU A 31 -22.82 1.70 4.39
C LEU A 31 -23.10 3.04 5.11
N LEU A 32 -22.09 3.62 5.75
CA LEU A 32 -22.19 4.89 6.48
C LEU A 32 -22.22 6.11 5.55
N VAL A 33 -21.64 6.01 4.35
CA VAL A 33 -21.69 7.09 3.36
C VAL A 33 -23.11 7.24 2.84
N GLN A 34 -23.67 8.43 3.07
CA GLN A 34 -24.92 8.85 2.44
C GLN A 34 -24.74 8.85 0.92
N LYS A 35 -25.51 8.00 0.22
CA LYS A 35 -25.56 8.00 -1.24
C LYS A 35 -26.18 9.32 -1.74
N SER A 36 -25.32 10.29 -2.02
CA SER A 36 -25.25 10.91 -3.34
C SER A 36 -26.35 10.58 -4.36
N PRO A 37 -27.41 11.38 -4.66
CA PRO A 37 -28.06 11.17 -5.95
C PRO A 37 -27.00 11.37 -7.04
N VAL A 38 -26.93 10.42 -7.97
CA VAL A 38 -25.96 10.44 -9.06
C VAL A 38 -26.28 11.65 -9.93
N SER A 39 -25.46 12.69 -9.87
CA SER A 39 -25.55 13.85 -10.76
C SER A 39 -24.29 13.95 -11.60
N GLU A 40 -24.42 14.37 -12.86
CA GLU A 40 -23.28 14.52 -13.77
C GLU A 40 -22.20 15.45 -13.19
N GLU A 41 -22.61 16.46 -12.42
CA GLU A 41 -21.72 17.39 -11.71
C GLU A 41 -20.88 16.72 -10.62
N LYS A 42 -21.37 15.68 -9.95
CA LYS A 42 -20.60 14.96 -8.90
C LYS A 42 -19.60 13.98 -9.49
N SER A 43 -19.87 13.47 -10.70
CA SER A 43 -18.93 12.64 -11.45
C SER A 43 -17.96 13.43 -12.32
N ALA A 44 -18.15 14.75 -12.43
CA ALA A 44 -17.26 15.61 -13.18
C ALA A 44 -15.91 15.72 -12.46
N MET A 45 -14.83 15.78 -13.24
CA MET A 45 -13.49 16.02 -12.72
C MET A 45 -13.45 17.38 -11.99
N TYR A 46 -12.75 17.42 -10.86
CA TYR A 46 -12.69 18.62 -10.02
C TYR A 46 -12.01 19.77 -10.79
N ALA A 47 -12.80 20.76 -11.20
CA ALA A 47 -12.31 21.94 -11.91
C ALA A 47 -13.27 23.14 -11.79
N CYS A 48 -13.75 23.46 -10.58
CA CYS A 48 -14.61 24.64 -10.34
C CYS A 48 -15.80 24.81 -11.32
N GLY A 49 -16.37 23.71 -11.83
CA GLY A 49 -17.47 23.72 -12.80
C GLY A 49 -17.05 23.85 -14.28
N GLU A 50 -15.76 24.00 -14.57
CA GLU A 50 -15.23 24.00 -15.93
C GLU A 50 -15.19 22.59 -16.52
N LYS A 51 -15.55 22.47 -17.80
CA LYS A 51 -15.43 21.22 -18.55
C LYS A 51 -13.97 20.97 -18.93
N VAL A 52 -13.23 20.38 -18.01
CA VAL A 52 -11.87 19.89 -18.28
C VAL A 52 -11.94 18.56 -19.01
N PHE A 53 -11.33 18.52 -20.20
CA PHE A 53 -11.02 17.25 -20.84
C PHE A 53 -9.81 16.66 -20.13
N ALA A 54 -9.99 15.49 -19.52
CA ALA A 54 -8.89 14.67 -19.00
C ALA A 54 -8.02 14.21 -20.19
N LYS A 55 -7.19 15.12 -20.70
CA LYS A 55 -6.08 14.74 -21.57
C LYS A 55 -5.21 13.86 -20.69
N ARG A 56 -4.90 12.63 -21.16
CA ARG A 56 -4.04 11.69 -20.41
C ARG A 56 -2.89 12.49 -19.80
N LEU A 57 -2.82 12.48 -18.47
CA LEU A 57 -1.67 13.01 -17.75
C LEU A 57 -0.47 12.26 -18.34
N LEU A 58 0.32 12.97 -19.15
CA LEU A 58 1.63 12.49 -19.58
C LEU A 58 2.51 12.62 -18.34
N VAL A 59 2.33 11.69 -17.40
CA VAL A 59 3.19 11.56 -16.23
C VAL A 59 4.59 11.41 -16.78
N ASN A 60 5.39 12.46 -16.61
CA ASN A 60 6.75 12.51 -17.11
C ASN A 60 7.49 11.29 -16.50
N VAL A 61 8.19 10.52 -17.32
CA VAL A 61 8.74 9.18 -17.04
C VAL A 61 9.94 9.24 -16.05
N SER A 62 9.86 10.11 -15.03
CA SER A 62 10.84 10.24 -13.96
C SER A 62 10.57 9.26 -12.81
N LEU A 63 9.30 9.02 -12.46
CA LEU A 63 8.93 8.12 -11.35
C LEU A 63 9.38 6.67 -11.57
N TYR A 64 9.37 6.21 -12.82
CA TYR A 64 9.91 4.89 -13.20
C TYR A 64 11.37 4.69 -12.80
N LYS A 65 12.20 5.75 -12.89
CA LYS A 65 13.61 5.66 -12.47
C LYS A 65 13.71 5.50 -10.96
N TYR A 66 12.88 6.21 -10.20
CA TYR A 66 12.78 6.04 -8.75
C TYR A 66 12.29 4.65 -8.37
N LEU A 67 11.35 4.07 -9.12
CA LEU A 67 10.87 2.71 -8.89
C LEU A 67 11.98 1.68 -9.09
N ILE A 68 12.82 1.83 -10.12
CA ILE A 68 14.00 0.97 -10.30
C ILE A 68 14.96 1.08 -9.11
N PHE A 69 15.30 2.31 -8.69
CA PHE A 69 16.21 2.50 -7.57
C PHE A 69 15.61 1.99 -6.25
N PHE A 70 14.31 2.16 -6.06
CA PHE A 70 13.58 1.63 -4.92
C PHE A 70 13.72 0.10 -4.88
N VAL A 71 13.41 -0.61 -5.97
CA VAL A 71 13.54 -2.09 -6.00
C VAL A 71 14.97 -2.55 -5.77
N ILE A 72 15.98 -1.89 -6.36
CA ILE A 72 17.39 -2.28 -6.23
C ILE A 72 17.90 -2.07 -4.79
N ILE A 73 17.51 -0.99 -4.12
CA ILE A 73 18.00 -0.66 -2.77
C ILE A 73 17.18 -1.39 -1.71
N ASP A 74 15.88 -1.53 -1.92
CA ASP A 74 14.97 -2.06 -0.92
C ASP A 74 15.07 -3.59 -0.80
N SER A 75 15.35 -4.31 -1.89
CA SER A 75 15.50 -5.77 -1.82
C SER A 75 16.69 -6.25 -0.96
N PRO A 76 17.93 -5.69 -1.04
CA PRO A 76 18.98 -5.98 -0.08
C PRO A 76 18.69 -5.47 1.33
N ALA A 77 18.02 -4.31 1.46
CA ALA A 77 17.72 -3.72 2.75
C ALA A 77 16.70 -4.57 3.55
N LEU A 78 15.70 -5.17 2.88
CA LEU A 78 14.82 -6.17 3.48
C LEU A 78 15.60 -7.40 3.98
N ILE A 79 16.51 -7.94 3.16
CA ILE A 79 17.36 -9.08 3.56
C ILE A 79 18.17 -8.71 4.81
N LEU A 80 18.77 -7.52 4.83
CA LEU A 80 19.55 -7.04 5.97
C LEU A 80 18.69 -6.83 7.21
N ALA A 81 17.47 -6.29 7.07
CA ALA A 81 16.55 -6.08 8.17
C ALA A 81 16.11 -7.42 8.80
N PHE A 82 15.80 -8.43 7.98
CA PHE A 82 15.50 -9.77 8.48
C PHE A 82 16.72 -10.45 9.12
N ALA A 83 17.91 -10.26 8.55
CA ALA A 83 19.15 -10.76 9.15
C ALA A 83 19.42 -10.10 10.50
N ALA A 84 19.24 -8.78 10.61
CA ALA A 84 19.38 -8.05 11.85
C ALA A 84 18.34 -8.47 12.90
N LEU A 85 17.11 -8.80 12.48
CA LEU A 85 16.10 -9.35 13.38
C LEU A 85 16.48 -10.75 13.88
N ALA A 86 17.00 -11.62 13.00
CA ALA A 86 17.45 -12.96 13.35
C ALA A 86 18.66 -12.94 14.31
N LEU A 87 19.49 -11.90 14.24
CA LEU A 87 20.61 -11.66 15.16
C LEU A 87 20.20 -10.88 16.41
N GLU A 88 18.90 -10.64 16.63
CA GLU A 88 18.34 -9.86 17.75
C GLU A 88 18.90 -8.43 17.87
N VAL A 89 19.47 -7.88 16.79
CA VAL A 89 20.07 -6.54 16.74
C VAL A 89 19.00 -5.46 16.68
N ILE A 90 17.84 -5.77 16.09
CA ILE A 90 16.70 -4.85 15.95
C ILE A 90 15.44 -5.44 16.57
N ASN A 91 14.57 -4.55 17.06
CA ASN A 91 13.27 -4.93 17.61
C ASN A 91 12.29 -5.28 16.45
N PRO A 92 11.44 -6.32 16.58
CA PRO A 92 10.38 -6.61 15.61
C PRO A 92 9.46 -5.40 15.31
N PHE A 93 9.23 -4.50 16.27
CA PHE A 93 8.47 -3.27 16.02
C PHE A 93 9.15 -2.34 15.00
N SER A 94 10.49 -2.26 15.01
CA SER A 94 11.24 -1.48 14.04
C SER A 94 11.13 -2.06 12.63
N LEU A 95 11.11 -3.40 12.51
CA LEU A 95 10.88 -4.07 11.23
C LEU A 95 9.47 -3.77 10.69
N LEU A 96 8.45 -3.76 11.57
CA LEU A 96 7.08 -3.45 11.17
C LEU A 96 6.95 -2.01 10.64
N ILE A 97 7.61 -1.05 11.30
CA ILE A 97 7.65 0.35 10.84
C ILE A 97 8.34 0.43 9.46
N TYR A 98 9.47 -0.26 9.29
CA TYR A 98 10.19 -0.29 8.02
C TYR A 98 9.31 -0.84 6.88
N LEU A 99 8.63 -1.97 7.10
CA LEU A 99 7.67 -2.55 6.15
C LEU A 99 6.51 -1.60 5.83
N GLY A 100 6.02 -0.85 6.83
CA GLY A 100 4.98 0.17 6.62
C GLY A 100 5.43 1.31 5.72
N ILE A 101 6.69 1.76 5.88
CA ILE A 101 7.28 2.81 5.04
C ILE A 101 7.44 2.33 3.59
N ILE A 102 7.93 1.10 3.39
CA ILE A 102 8.04 0.47 2.05
C ILE A 102 6.67 0.44 1.38
N LEU A 103 5.65 -0.08 2.08
CA LEU A 103 4.29 -0.17 1.53
C LEU A 103 3.72 1.22 1.16
N ALA A 104 3.95 2.23 2.01
CA ALA A 104 3.52 3.60 1.71
C ALA A 104 4.25 4.17 0.49
N ALA A 105 5.55 3.92 0.37
CA ALA A 105 6.34 4.33 -0.80
C ALA A 105 5.85 3.64 -2.08
N ASP A 106 5.56 2.33 -2.02
CA ASP A 106 4.99 1.57 -3.14
C ASP A 106 3.63 2.10 -3.55
N LEU A 107 2.74 2.40 -2.60
CA LEU A 107 1.43 2.99 -2.90
C LEU A 107 1.55 4.38 -3.53
N LEU A 108 2.49 5.20 -3.06
CA LEU A 108 2.77 6.51 -3.66
C LEU A 108 3.32 6.39 -5.08
N LEU A 109 4.19 5.41 -5.34
CA LEU A 109 4.74 5.15 -6.67
C LEU A 109 3.71 4.50 -7.61
N LEU A 110 2.82 3.65 -7.10
CA LEU A 110 1.74 3.01 -7.84
C LEU A 110 0.59 3.99 -8.15
N GLY A 111 0.35 4.93 -7.25
CA GLY A 111 -0.69 5.96 -7.34
C GLY A 111 -0.37 7.12 -8.27
N GLY A 112 0.65 7.01 -9.14
CA GLY A 112 0.99 7.98 -10.17
C GLY A 112 -0.04 8.09 -11.30
N TYR A 113 -1.29 8.39 -10.96
CA TYR A 113 -2.40 8.75 -11.85
C TYR A 113 -2.71 10.24 -11.72
#